data_AF-A0A455U9Q2-F1
#
_entry.id   AF-A0A455U9Q2-F1
#
_cell.length_a   1.000
_cell.length_b   1.000
_cell.length_c   1.000
_cell.angle_alpha   90.00
_cell.angle_beta   90.00
_cell.angle_gamma   90.00
#
_symmetry.space_group_name_H-M   'P 1'
#
loop_
_entity.id
_entity.type
_entity.pdbx_description
1 polymer ?
#
loop_
_entity_poly.entity_id
_entity_poly.type
_entity_poly.pdbx_seq_one_letter_code
_entity_poly.pdbx_strand_id
1 'polypeptide(L)' 'MGVVLQCNNYEVIDLGVMVAADKILQAAKEHNADIIGLSGLITPSLDEMVHVAKEMQRRGMDLPC' A
#
# COMPACT_ATOMS: atom_id res chain seq x y z
N MET A 1 -7.18 -4.80 -9.56
CA MET A 1 -5.84 -5.39 -9.38
C MET A 1 -5.86 -6.62 -8.45
N GLY A 2 -6.63 -6.63 -7.36
CA GLY A 2 -6.60 -7.73 -6.36
C GLY A 2 -6.86 -9.14 -6.90
N VAL A 3 -7.91 -9.33 -7.72
CA VAL A 3 -8.27 -10.67 -8.24
C VAL A 3 -7.18 -11.26 -9.14
N VAL A 4 -6.51 -10.45 -9.95
CA VAL A 4 -5.46 -10.93 -10.88
C VAL A 4 -4.21 -11.38 -10.11
N LEU A 5 -3.80 -10.64 -9.07
CA LEU A 5 -2.69 -11.03 -8.21
C LEU A 5 -3.00 -12.32 -7.44
N GLN A 6 -4.21 -12.45 -6.91
CA GLN A 6 -4.68 -13.69 -6.28
C GLN A 6 -4.67 -14.88 -7.25
N CYS A 7 -5.03 -14.68 -8.52
CA CYS A 7 -4.90 -15.71 -9.55
C CYS A 7 -3.45 -16.13 -9.85
N ASN A 8 -2.47 -15.30 -9.52
CA ASN A 8 -1.04 -15.57 -9.68
C ASN A 8 -0.38 -16.09 -8.38
N ASN A 9 -1.16 -16.67 -7.46
CA ASN A 9 -0.69 -17.20 -6.17
C ASN A 9 -0.11 -16.15 -5.21
N TYR A 10 -0.46 -14.87 -5.36
CA TYR A 10 -0.12 -13.86 -4.35
C TYR A 10 -1.19 -13.79 -3.27
N GLU A 11 -0.77 -13.66 -2.02
CA GLU A 11 -1.65 -13.28 -0.92
C GLU A 11 -1.92 -11.77 -1.00
N VAL A 12 -3.17 -11.40 -1.23
CA VAL A 12 -3.57 -9.99 -1.35
C VAL A 12 -4.44 -9.62 -0.17
N ILE A 13 -3.95 -8.64 0.60
CA ILE A 13 -4.66 -8.07 1.74
C ILE A 13 -5.29 -6.76 1.31
N ASP A 14 -6.60 -6.78 1.13
CA ASP A 14 -7.37 -5.58 0.76
C ASP A 14 -7.76 -4.81 2.03
N LEU A 15 -7.26 -3.58 2.16
CA LEU A 15 -7.56 -2.68 3.27
C LEU A 15 -8.82 -1.82 3.02
N GLY A 16 -9.38 -1.88 1.81
CA GLY A 16 -10.53 -1.10 1.38
C GLY A 16 -10.18 0.27 0.80
N VAL A 17 -11.15 1.18 0.82
CA VAL A 17 -11.03 2.54 0.28
C VAL A 17 -10.83 3.58 1.39
N MET A 18 -10.15 4.68 1.06
CA MET A 18 -9.88 5.80 1.98
C MET A 18 -9.15 5.37 3.27
N VAL A 19 -8.10 4.57 3.11
CA VAL A 19 -7.28 4.07 4.22
C VAL A 19 -6.13 5.05 4.49
N ALA A 20 -5.93 5.43 5.75
CA ALA A 20 -4.84 6.30 6.14
C ALA A 20 -3.47 5.62 5.93
N ALA A 21 -2.44 6.41 5.57
CA ALA A 21 -1.08 5.94 5.35
C ALA A 21 -0.55 5.08 6.50
N ASP A 22 -0.74 5.52 7.76
CA ASP A 22 -0.27 4.79 8.94
C ASP A 22 -0.81 3.35 9.02
N LYS A 23 -2.10 3.18 8.73
CA LYS A 23 -2.77 1.88 8.73
C LYS A 23 -2.28 0.98 7.59
N ILE A 24 -1.98 1.54 6.42
CA ILE A 24 -1.39 0.81 5.29
C ILE A 24 0.00 0.26 5.70
N LEU A 25 0.84 1.12 6.29
CA LEU A 25 2.19 0.73 6.69
C LEU A 25 2.20 -0.24 7.86
N GLN A 26 1.25 -0.09 8.79
CA GLN A 26 1.07 -1.03 9.89
C GLN A 26 0.65 -2.40 9.37
N ALA A 27 -0.36 -2.47 8.49
CA ALA A 27 -0.78 -3.73 7.89
C ALA A 27 0.34 -4.39 7.09
N ALA A 28 1.13 -3.61 6.34
CA ALA A 28 2.29 -4.13 5.62
C ALA A 28 3.33 -4.76 6.56
N LYS A 29 3.55 -4.19 7.75
CA LYS A 29 4.44 -4.78 8.77
C LYS A 29 3.83 -6.00 9.46
N GLU A 30 2.56 -5.92 9.86
CA GLU A 30 1.86 -7.01 10.56
C GLU A 30 1.77 -8.27 9.71
N HIS A 31 1.59 -8.10 8.40
CA HIS A 31 1.48 -9.20 7.44
C HIS A 31 2.78 -9.52 6.71
N ASN A 32 3.90 -8.85 7.04
CA ASN A 32 5.18 -8.97 6.34
C ASN A 32 5.01 -8.89 4.81
N ALA A 33 4.24 -7.91 4.34
CA ALA A 33 3.96 -7.74 2.92
C ALA A 33 5.26 -7.48 2.15
N ASP A 34 5.41 -8.07 0.97
CA ASP A 34 6.56 -7.82 0.10
C ASP A 34 6.38 -6.57 -0.77
N ILE A 35 5.12 -6.22 -1.08
CA ILE A 35 4.75 -5.14 -2.00
C ILE A 35 3.54 -4.38 -1.44
N ILE A 36 3.56 -3.04 -1.53
CA ILE A 36 2.41 -2.21 -1.19
C ILE A 36 1.82 -1.63 -2.48
N GLY A 37 0.57 -1.97 -2.78
CA GLY A 37 -0.15 -1.41 -3.92
C GLY A 37 -1.05 -0.25 -3.50
N LEU A 38 -0.79 0.96 -4.00
CA LEU A 38 -1.65 2.12 -3.81
C LEU A 38 -2.53 2.34 -5.04
N SER A 39 -3.82 2.60 -4.83
CA SER A 39 -4.76 2.89 -5.92
C SER A 39 -5.46 4.23 -5.66
N GLY A 40 -5.41 5.10 -6.68
CA GLY A 40 -5.93 6.46 -6.62
C GLY A 40 -6.38 6.89 -8.00
N LEU A 41 -7.59 7.43 -8.08
CA LEU A 41 -8.27 7.71 -9.36
C LEU A 41 -8.31 9.21 -9.69
N ILE A 42 -7.99 10.08 -8.73
CA ILE A 42 -8.11 11.54 -8.84
C ILE A 42 -6.82 12.25 -8.42
N THR A 43 -6.64 13.51 -8.81
CA THR A 43 -5.44 14.31 -8.49
C THR A 43 -5.13 14.38 -6.98
N PRO A 44 -6.11 14.54 -6.06
CA PRO A 44 -5.83 14.46 -4.62
C PRO A 44 -5.27 13.11 -4.16
N SER A 45 -5.59 12.02 -4.87
CA SER A 45 -5.06 10.70 -4.53
C SER A 45 -3.57 10.56 -4.85
N LEU A 46 -3.05 11.33 -5.81
CA LEU A 46 -1.61 11.37 -6.09
C LEU A 46 -0.84 12.01 -4.94
N ASP A 47 -1.36 13.10 -4.35
CA ASP A 47 -0.74 13.74 -3.19
C ASP A 47 -0.70 12.78 -1.98
N GLU A 48 -1.76 11.99 -1.78
CA GLU A 48 -1.81 10.93 -0.77
C GLU A 48 -0.80 9.80 -1.05
N MET A 49 -0.64 9.38 -2.31
CA MET A 49 0.40 8.39 -2.66
C MET A 49 1.81 8.90 -2.33
N VAL A 50 2.10 10.16 -2.65
CA VAL A 50 3.37 10.80 -2.30
C VAL A 50 3.54 10.90 -0.78
N HIS A 51 2.47 11.16 -0.06
CA HIS A 51 2.48 11.18 1.41
C HIS A 51 2.84 9.81 1.99
N VAL A 52 2.22 8.73 1.49
CA VAL A 52 2.54 7.35 1.89
C VAL A 52 4.00 7.01 1.62
N ALA A 53 4.51 7.31 0.41
CA ALA A 53 5.90 7.03 0.04
C ALA A 53 6.92 7.76 0.95
N LYS A 54 6.64 9.03 1.30
CA LYS A 54 7.47 9.79 2.24
C LYS A 54 7.48 9.16 3.63
N GLU A 55 6.33 8.69 4.09
CA GLU A 55 6.20 8.07 5.40
C GLU A 55 6.85 6.68 5.45
N MET A 56 6.84 5.92 4.35
CA MET A 56 7.63 4.69 4.17
C MET A 56 9.13 4.96 4.31
N GLN A 57 9.64 5.95 3.59
CA GLN A 57 11.05 6.31 3.64
C GLN A 57 11.46 6.80 5.03
N ARG A 58 10.61 7.59 5.70
CA ARG A 58 10.83 8.04 7.08
C ARG A 58 10.88 6.87 8.07
N ARG A 59 10.11 5.80 7.84
CA ARG A 59 10.10 4.58 8.66
C ARG A 59 11.18 3.57 8.26
N GLY A 60 12.00 3.88 7.27
CA GLY A 60 13.06 3.00 6.77
C GLY A 60 12.51 1.73 6.12
N MET A 61 11.34 1.79 5.48
CA MET A 61 10.78 0.65 4.75
C MET A 61 11.39 0.59 3.35
N ASP A 62 12.14 -0.48 3.06
CA ASP A 62 12.72 -0.78 1.74
C ASP A 62 11.77 -1.53 0.80
N LEU A 63 10.48 -1.59 1.14
CA LEU A 63 9.48 -2.26 0.31
C LEU A 63 9.18 -1.42 -0.94
N PRO A 64 9.04 -2.03 -2.13
CA PRO A 64 8.55 -1.35 -3.31
C PRO A 64 7.08 -0.90 -3.12
N CYS A 65 6.84 0.40 -3.37
CA CYS A 65 5.53 1.06 -3.41
C CYS A 65 5.24 1.66 -4.79
#